data_AF-A0A920HKU1-F1
#
_entry.id   AF-A0A920HKU1-F1
#
_cell.length_a   1.000
_cell.length_b   1.000
_cell.length_c   1.000
_cell.angle_alpha   90.00
_cell.angle_beta   90.00
_cell.angle_gamma   90.00
#
_symmetry.space_group_name_H-M   'P 1'
#
loop_
_entity.id
_entity.type
_entity.pdbx_description
1 polymer ?
#
loop_
_entity_poly.entity_id
_entity_poly.type
_entity_poly.pdbx_seq_one_letter_code
_entity_poly.pdbx_strand_id
1 'polypeptide(L)'
;MLASIIAKHTKSNCIIITKNQQLIGAGMGQVSRIDALNQAINKSKKFGFNLDGASLASDAFFPFSDCVEISFKNGIKSIIQPGVFKRYRFNRILQPK
;
A
#
# COMPACT_ATOMS: atom_id res chain seq x y z
N MET A 1 5.57 -2.70 10.55
CA MET A 1 6.88 -3.34 10.76
C MET A 1 7.11 -4.50 9.80
N LEU A 2 6.20 -5.47 9.69
CA LEU A 2 6.37 -6.59 8.74
C LEU A 2 6.38 -6.15 7.26
N ALA A 3 5.40 -5.34 6.83
CA ALA A 3 5.30 -4.91 5.44
C ALA A 3 6.59 -4.24 4.92
N SER A 4 7.24 -3.42 5.74
CA SER A 4 8.49 -2.74 5.38
C SER A 4 9.69 -3.70 5.28
N ILE A 5 9.74 -4.74 6.12
CA ILE A 5 10.78 -5.77 6.03
C ILE A 5 10.64 -6.49 4.69
N ILE A 6 9.44 -6.95 4.34
CA ILE A 6 9.19 -7.65 3.07
C ILE A 6 9.50 -6.73 1.88
N ALA A 7 9.09 -5.46 1.93
CA ALA A 7 9.35 -4.49 0.86
C ALA A 7 10.85 -4.33 0.57
N LYS A 8 11.69 -4.29 1.61
CA LYS A 8 13.16 -4.21 1.48
C LYS A 8 13.77 -5.40 0.72
N HIS A 9 13.15 -6.57 0.78
CA HIS A 9 13.61 -7.80 0.13
C HIS A 9 12.87 -8.11 -1.18
N THR A 10 11.98 -7.22 -1.64
CA THR A 10 11.17 -7.41 -2.85
C THR A 10 11.71 -6.53 -3.97
N LYS A 11 11.74 -7.03 -5.22
CA LYS A 11 12.18 -6.24 -6.38
C LYS A 11 11.24 -5.05 -6.63
N SER A 12 11.81 -3.89 -6.90
CA SER A 12 11.06 -2.67 -7.23
C SER A 12 10.34 -2.73 -8.58
N ASN A 13 9.29 -1.94 -8.82
CA ASN A 13 8.52 -1.15 -7.85
C ASN A 13 7.59 -2.07 -7.05
N CYS A 14 7.65 -2.05 -5.71
CA CYS A 14 6.87 -2.98 -4.89
C CYS A 14 5.83 -2.32 -3.98
N ILE A 15 4.70 -3.02 -3.84
CA ILE A 15 3.60 -2.74 -2.92
C ILE A 15 3.30 -4.00 -2.14
N ILE A 16 3.43 -3.92 -0.81
CA ILE A 16 3.23 -5.04 0.11
C ILE A 16 2.07 -4.73 1.04
N ILE A 17 1.10 -5.63 1.13
CA ILE A 17 -0.04 -5.52 2.04
C ILE A 17 0.05 -6.63 3.09
N THR A 18 0.06 -6.23 4.36
CA THR A 18 0.10 -7.15 5.49
C THR A 18 -1.05 -6.91 6.45
N LYS A 19 -1.50 -7.96 7.13
CA LYS A 19 -2.49 -7.89 8.22
C LYS A 19 -2.17 -8.99 9.22
N ASN A 20 -2.30 -8.72 10.51
CA ASN A 20 -2.04 -9.70 11.58
C ASN A 20 -0.69 -10.45 11.43
N GLN A 21 0.38 -9.72 11.08
CA GLN A 21 1.71 -10.29 10.84
C GLN A 21 1.78 -11.32 9.70
N GLN A 22 0.84 -11.28 8.76
CA GLN A 22 0.82 -12.10 7.57
C GLN A 22 0.86 -11.24 6.30
N LEU A 23 1.59 -11.69 5.28
CA LEU A 23 1.51 -11.15 3.93
C LEU A 23 0.19 -11.59 3.28
N ILE A 24 -0.67 -10.63 2.93
CA ILE A 24 -1.99 -10.92 2.33
C ILE A 24 -2.09 -10.42 0.88
N GLY A 25 -1.13 -9.62 0.41
CA GLY A 25 -1.09 -9.14 -0.97
C GLY A 25 0.28 -8.56 -1.30
N ALA A 26 0.75 -8.80 -2.52
CA ALA A 26 1.99 -8.22 -3.03
C ALA A 26 1.85 -7.93 -4.53
N GLY A 27 2.32 -6.77 -4.95
CA GLY A 27 2.52 -6.39 -6.34
C GLY A 27 3.95 -5.89 -6.53
N MET A 28 4.60 -6.33 -7.60
CA MET A 28 5.99 -5.97 -7.88
C MET A 28 6.31 -5.99 -9.36
N GLY A 29 7.37 -5.29 -9.76
CA GLY A 29 7.88 -5.30 -11.14
C GLY A 29 7.00 -4.55 -12.15
N GLN A 30 6.04 -3.76 -11.67
CA GLN A 30 5.18 -2.93 -12.53
C GLN A 30 5.86 -1.60 -12.87
N VAL A 31 5.54 -1.07 -14.05
CA VAL A 31 6.00 0.26 -14.49
C VAL A 31 5.40 1.35 -13.59
N SER A 32 4.10 1.24 -13.27
CA SER A 32 3.39 2.16 -12.37
C SER A 32 3.15 1.55 -10.99
N ARG A 33 3.24 2.39 -9.94
CA ARG A 33 2.89 2.04 -8.57
C ARG A 33 1.39 1.78 -8.39
N ILE A 34 0.55 2.43 -9.19
CA ILE A 34 -0.90 2.19 -9.18
C ILE A 34 -1.18 0.77 -9.66
N ASP A 35 -0.47 0.29 -10.68
CA ASP A 35 -0.63 -1.08 -11.17
C ASP A 35 -0.14 -2.10 -10.16
N ALA A 36 1.00 -1.85 -9.50
CA ALA A 36 1.48 -2.68 -8.40
C ALA A 36 0.48 -2.73 -7.23
N LEU A 37 -0.14 -1.61 -6.89
CA LEU A 37 -1.19 -1.54 -5.86
C LEU A 37 -2.41 -2.36 -6.25
N ASN A 38 -2.94 -2.16 -7.46
CA ASN A 38 -4.09 -2.90 -7.97
C ASN A 38 -3.80 -4.40 -8.02
N GLN A 39 -2.60 -4.80 -8.44
CA GLN A 39 -2.16 -6.19 -8.40
C GLN A 39 -2.18 -6.77 -6.98
N ALA A 40 -1.64 -6.04 -5.99
CA ALA A 40 -1.63 -6.47 -4.60
C ALA A 40 -3.05 -6.63 -4.03
N ILE A 41 -3.92 -5.65 -4.26
CA ILE A 41 -5.33 -5.64 -3.83
C ILE A 41 -6.09 -6.80 -4.48
N ASN A 42 -5.99 -6.94 -5.81
CA ASN A 42 -6.67 -7.98 -6.56
C ASN A 42 -6.23 -9.37 -6.11
N LYS A 43 -4.92 -9.55 -5.88
CA LYS A 43 -4.38 -10.82 -5.35
C LYS A 43 -4.98 -11.11 -3.97
N SER A 44 -5.00 -10.13 -3.08
CA SER A 44 -5.56 -10.27 -1.74
C SER A 44 -7.04 -10.68 -1.77
N LYS A 45 -7.85 -10.00 -2.57
CA LYS A 45 -9.28 -10.32 -2.77
C LYS A 45 -9.50 -11.70 -3.38
N LYS A 46 -8.69 -12.09 -4.37
CA LYS A 46 -8.77 -13.42 -5.00
C LYS A 46 -8.52 -14.56 -4.00
N PHE A 47 -7.67 -14.35 -3.01
CA PHE A 47 -7.43 -15.31 -1.94
C PHE A 47 -8.42 -15.18 -0.76
N GLY A 48 -9.44 -14.33 -0.87
CA GLY A 48 -10.47 -14.17 0.16
C GLY A 48 -10.00 -13.39 1.40
N PHE A 49 -8.88 -12.66 1.33
CA PHE A 49 -8.41 -11.87 2.47
C PHE A 49 -9.20 -10.57 2.63
N ASN A 50 -9.54 -10.23 3.87
CA ASN A 50 -10.11 -8.94 4.22
C ASN A 50 -9.00 -7.88 4.40
N LEU A 51 -9.04 -6.83 3.58
CA LEU A 51 -8.12 -5.70 3.58
C LEU A 51 -8.39 -4.65 4.68
N ASP A 52 -9.54 -4.69 5.36
CA ASP A 52 -9.89 -3.75 6.41
C ASP A 52 -8.90 -3.78 7.57
N GLY A 53 -8.32 -2.64 7.90
CA GLY A 53 -7.30 -2.54 8.93
C GLY A 53 -5.93 -3.08 8.52
N ALA A 54 -5.73 -3.45 7.25
CA ALA A 54 -4.42 -3.85 6.75
C ALA A 54 -3.43 -2.68 6.72
N SER A 55 -2.16 -3.04 6.66
CA SER A 55 -1.02 -2.13 6.56
C SER A 55 -0.31 -2.34 5.24
N LEU A 56 -0.05 -1.27 4.50
CA LEU A 56 0.66 -1.28 3.23
C LEU A 56 2.08 -0.71 3.39
N ALA A 57 3.05 -1.29 2.69
CA ALA A 57 4.36 -0.72 2.48
C ALA A 57 4.65 -0.51 0.99
N SER A 58 5.30 0.61 0.66
CA SER A 58 5.94 0.83 -0.63
C SER A 58 7.44 1.03 -0.45
N ASP A 59 8.19 0.57 -1.44
CA ASP A 59 9.65 0.76 -1.54
C ASP A 59 10.07 2.20 -1.90
N ALA A 60 9.18 3.04 -2.42
CA ALA A 60 9.42 4.46 -2.62
C ALA A 60 8.18 5.31 -2.34
N PHE A 61 8.35 6.64 -2.40
CA PHE A 61 7.29 7.58 -2.10
C PHE A 61 6.19 7.58 -3.20
N PHE A 62 4.95 7.88 -2.80
CA PHE A 62 3.88 8.20 -3.76
C PHE A 62 3.95 9.68 -4.18
N PRO A 63 4.09 9.99 -5.49
CA PRO A 63 4.15 11.36 -5.97
C PRO A 63 2.81 12.10 -5.84
N PHE A 64 1.70 11.36 -5.91
CA PHE A 64 0.32 11.88 -5.83
C PHE A 64 -0.52 11.08 -4.82
N SER A 65 -1.71 11.59 -4.49
CA SER A 65 -2.60 10.97 -3.50
C SER A 65 -3.33 9.72 -4.02
N ASP A 66 -3.31 9.43 -5.32
CA ASP A 66 -4.11 8.36 -5.94
C ASP A 66 -3.90 6.99 -5.28
N CYS A 67 -2.65 6.54 -5.13
CA CYS A 67 -2.34 5.28 -4.45
C CYS A 67 -2.85 5.24 -3.02
N VAL A 68 -2.80 6.38 -2.34
CA VAL A 68 -3.22 6.53 -0.94
C VAL A 68 -4.73 6.46 -0.84
N GLU A 69 -5.45 7.18 -1.70
CA GLU A 69 -6.91 7.18 -1.79
C GLU A 69 -7.46 5.80 -2.15
N ILE A 70 -6.87 5.13 -3.16
CA ILE A 70 -7.25 3.76 -3.56
C ILE A 70 -7.04 2.79 -2.39
N SER A 71 -5.92 2.91 -1.67
CA SER A 71 -5.63 2.06 -0.52
C SER A 71 -6.70 2.23 0.58
N PHE A 72 -7.02 3.46 0.94
CA PHE A 72 -8.03 3.74 1.95
C PHE A 72 -9.44 3.30 1.54
N LYS A 73 -9.83 3.51 0.28
CA LYS A 73 -11.10 3.01 -0.27
C LYS A 73 -11.23 1.49 -0.20
N ASN A 74 -10.12 0.77 -0.15
CA ASN A 74 -10.07 -0.69 0.00
C ASN A 74 -9.83 -1.15 1.45
N GLY A 75 -9.96 -0.27 2.45
CA GLY A 75 -9.91 -0.63 3.87
C GLY A 75 -8.51 -0.62 4.51
N ILE A 76 -7.45 -0.33 3.73
CA ILE A 76 -6.08 -0.25 4.24
C ILE A 76 -5.97 0.99 5.12
N LYS A 77 -5.64 0.82 6.41
CA LYS A 77 -5.65 1.91 7.41
C LYS A 77 -4.29 2.57 7.60
N SER A 78 -3.21 1.88 7.24
CA SER A 78 -1.86 2.41 7.43
C SER A 78 -0.98 2.16 6.21
N ILE A 79 -0.12 3.14 5.92
CA ILE A 79 0.80 3.12 4.79
C ILE A 79 2.18 3.52 5.33
N ILE A 80 3.21 2.77 4.97
CA ILE A 80 4.61 3.09 5.20
C ILE A 80 5.33 3.24 3.85
N GLN A 81 6.14 4.29 3.73
CA GLN A 81 6.95 4.57 2.54
C GLN A 81 8.18 5.38 2.97
N PRO A 82 9.25 5.42 2.16
CA PRO A 82 10.32 6.40 2.32
C PRO A 82 9.78 7.84 2.24
N GLY A 83 10.36 8.75 3.02
CA GLY A 83 9.90 10.12 3.13
C GLY A 83 10.59 11.09 2.18
N VAL A 84 9.80 11.94 1.48
CA VAL A 84 9.98 13.40 1.31
C VAL A 84 8.66 14.10 0.90
N PHE A 85 8.53 15.36 1.33
CA PHE A 85 7.51 16.45 1.20
C PHE A 85 6.04 16.32 1.65
N LYS A 86 5.42 15.15 1.87
CA LYS A 86 4.04 15.13 2.44
C LYS A 86 3.79 14.01 3.44
N ARG A 87 3.52 14.40 4.69
CA ARG A 87 3.00 13.52 5.74
C ARG A 87 1.49 13.38 5.55
N TYR A 88 1.06 12.30 4.92
CA TYR A 88 -0.34 11.95 4.73
C TYR A 88 -0.93 11.44 6.06
N ARG A 89 -1.52 12.36 6.85
CA ARG A 89 -2.34 12.01 8.02
C ARG A 89 -3.77 11.76 7.55
N PHE A 90 -4.43 10.74 8.13
CA PHE A 90 -5.82 10.35 7.85
C PHE A 90 -6.78 11.55 7.69
N ASN A 91 -6.71 12.53 8.59
CA ASN A 91 -7.57 13.74 8.57
C ASN A 91 -7.22 14.78 7.49
N ARG A 92 -6.12 14.63 6.74
CA ARG A 92 -5.66 15.62 5.74
C ARG A 92 -5.94 15.19 4.30
N ILE A 93 -6.25 13.91 4.05
CA ILE A 93 -6.57 13.40 2.71
C ILE A 93 -8.07 13.49 2.41
N LEU A 94 -8.91 13.42 3.44
CA LEU A 94 -10.36 13.50 3.33
C LEU A 94 -10.92 14.92 3.53
N GLN A 95 -10.09 15.96 3.51
CA GLN A 95 -10.67 17.30 3.43
C GLN A 95 -11.25 17.47 2.02
N PRO A 96 -12.56 17.75 1.88
CA PRO A 96 -13.08 18.19 0.60
C PRO A 96 -12.28 19.42 0.16
N LYS A 97 -11.98 19.50 -1.15
CA LYS A 97 -11.46 20.74 -1.73
C LYS A 97 -12.43 21.89 -1.45
#